data_AF-A0A949DXD9-F1
#
_entry.id   AF-A0A949DXD9-F1
#
_cell.length_a   1.000
_cell.length_b   1.000
_cell.length_c   1.000
_cell.angle_alpha   90.00
_cell.angle_beta   90.00
_cell.angle_gamma   90.00
#
_symmetry.space_group_name_H-M   'P 1'
#
loop_
_entity.id
_entity.type
_entity.pdbx_description
1 polymer ?
#
loop_
_entity_poly.entity_id
_entity_poly.type
_entity_poly.pdbx_seq_one_letter_code
_entity_poly.pdbx_strand_id
1 'polypeptide(L)'
;MAGNKLIKQLKEEIEKYLNIPYSKNKLKNGKIILEVPYGAKGTWQQIQKITNQIAKEKKLDLKNLNNKQLYNFQKKHKIGIDCSGFCYHLLNKIYQLNFKKNIKAKLIGTNNKKGVRRLSANLLTNSINATKISNYNNIQTGDLIRFDKGGHVIFIIEKKGDTIYYVHSSDKTKTRGVHYGTIKITNPQKTLNHQQWSECIFPNSNDAIFRPNCFITN
;
A
#
# COMPACT_ATOMS: atom_id res chain seq x y z
N MET A 1 -15.46 12.06 17.55
CA MET A 1 -15.15 10.76 18.18
C MET A 1 -15.01 9.58 17.19
N ALA A 2 -15.79 9.50 16.10
CA ALA A 2 -15.69 8.40 15.13
C ALA A 2 -14.34 8.29 14.37
N GLY A 3 -13.70 9.43 14.04
CA GLY A 3 -12.42 9.45 13.33
C GLY A 3 -11.26 8.77 14.09
N ASN A 4 -11.20 8.95 15.41
CA ASN A 4 -10.16 8.32 16.23
C ASN A 4 -10.29 6.79 16.29
N LYS A 5 -11.52 6.26 16.28
CA LYS A 5 -11.77 4.81 16.25
C LYS A 5 -11.35 4.21 14.91
N LEU A 6 -11.69 4.86 13.79
CA LEU A 6 -11.29 4.42 12.45
C LEU A 6 -9.77 4.34 12.33
N ILE A 7 -9.06 5.42 12.69
CA ILE A 7 -7.60 5.49 12.61
C ILE A 7 -6.95 4.43 13.50
N LYS A 8 -7.48 4.20 14.72
CA LYS A 8 -6.98 3.14 15.61
C LYS A 8 -7.10 1.75 14.95
N GLN A 9 -8.29 1.40 14.44
CA GLN A 9 -8.52 0.10 13.79
C GLN A 9 -7.72 -0.07 12.49
N LEU A 10 -7.46 1.02 11.79
CA LEU A 10 -6.60 1.03 10.61
C LEU A 10 -5.13 0.78 10.99
N LYS A 11 -4.62 1.44 12.03
CA LYS A 11 -3.26 1.21 12.53
C LYS A 11 -3.09 -0.23 12.99
N GLU A 12 -4.03 -0.77 13.75
CA GLU A 12 -4.05 -2.20 14.13
C GLU A 12 -4.02 -3.14 12.92
N GLU A 13 -4.64 -2.77 11.79
CA GLU A 13 -4.54 -3.56 10.56
C GLU A 13 -3.16 -3.44 9.91
N ILE A 14 -2.57 -2.23 9.89
CA ILE A 14 -1.24 -1.97 9.32
C ILE A 14 -0.15 -2.73 10.09
N GLU A 15 -0.24 -2.79 11.42
CA GLU A 15 0.72 -3.51 12.28
C GLU A 15 0.92 -4.97 11.84
N LYS A 16 -0.14 -5.61 11.34
CA LYS A 16 -0.10 -7.00 10.85
C LYS A 16 0.71 -7.16 9.56
N TYR A 17 0.96 -6.06 8.86
CA TYR A 17 1.76 -6.02 7.64
C TYR A 17 3.18 -5.52 7.85
N LEU A 18 3.49 -4.85 8.98
CA LEU A 18 4.81 -4.27 9.20
C LEU A 18 5.91 -5.32 9.04
N ASN A 19 7.01 -4.92 8.41
CA ASN A 19 8.15 -5.79 8.09
C ASN A 19 7.82 -6.95 7.13
N ILE A 20 6.65 -6.99 6.48
CA ILE A 20 6.48 -7.88 5.33
C ILE A 20 7.34 -7.35 4.17
N PRO A 21 8.18 -8.19 3.53
CA PRO A 21 9.00 -7.75 2.41
C PRO A 21 8.18 -7.23 1.23
N TYR A 22 8.76 -6.29 0.49
CA TYR A 22 8.23 -5.95 -0.82
C TYR A 22 8.48 -7.11 -1.77
N SER A 23 7.45 -7.50 -2.51
CA SER A 23 7.55 -8.49 -3.58
C SER A 23 6.69 -8.04 -4.76
N LYS A 24 7.04 -8.50 -5.96
CA LYS A 24 6.27 -8.26 -7.18
C LYS A 24 6.54 -9.39 -8.16
N ASN A 25 5.57 -9.66 -9.03
CA ASN A 25 5.79 -10.54 -10.18
C ASN A 25 6.91 -10.00 -11.06
N LYS A 26 7.74 -10.90 -11.61
CA LYS A 26 8.72 -10.53 -12.62
C LYS A 26 8.02 -10.53 -13.97
N LEU A 27 8.09 -9.41 -14.68
CA LEU A 27 7.52 -9.25 -16.01
C LEU A 27 8.63 -9.22 -17.07
N LYS A 28 8.35 -9.77 -18.26
CA LYS A 28 9.13 -9.58 -19.48
C LYS A 28 8.15 -9.31 -20.61
N ASN A 29 8.30 -8.17 -21.29
CA ASN A 29 7.40 -7.73 -22.37
C ASN A 29 5.91 -7.76 -21.96
N GLY A 30 5.60 -7.27 -20.76
CA GLY A 30 4.23 -7.25 -20.22
C GLY A 30 3.66 -8.59 -19.76
N LYS A 31 4.38 -9.71 -19.95
CA LYS A 31 3.96 -11.05 -19.52
C LYS A 31 4.64 -11.45 -18.21
N ILE A 32 3.91 -12.15 -17.34
CA ILE A 32 4.45 -12.69 -16.10
C ILE A 32 5.35 -13.88 -16.44
N ILE A 33 6.64 -13.76 -16.10
CA ILE A 33 7.63 -14.84 -16.26
C ILE A 33 7.99 -15.51 -14.93
N LEU A 34 7.71 -14.84 -13.81
CA LEU A 34 7.81 -15.41 -12.48
C LEU A 34 6.69 -14.84 -11.64
N GLU A 35 5.74 -15.71 -11.29
CA GLU A 35 4.68 -15.38 -10.34
C GLU A 35 5.18 -15.63 -8.92
N VAL A 36 5.03 -14.63 -8.06
CA VAL A 36 5.29 -14.79 -6.62
C VAL A 36 3.98 -15.16 -5.91
N PRO A 37 4.01 -15.68 -4.67
CA PRO A 37 2.80 -16.09 -3.97
C PRO A 37 1.69 -15.03 -4.00
N TYR A 38 0.49 -15.43 -4.41
CA TYR A 38 -0.68 -14.57 -4.58
C TYR A 38 -0.46 -13.34 -5.49
N GLY A 39 0.53 -13.38 -6.39
CA GLY A 39 0.94 -12.24 -7.21
C GLY A 39 1.41 -11.03 -6.41
N ALA A 40 1.97 -11.25 -5.21
CA ALA A 40 2.31 -10.23 -4.21
C ALA A 40 1.12 -9.40 -3.72
N LYS A 41 -0.09 -9.97 -3.79
CA LYS A 41 -1.34 -9.28 -3.47
C LYS A 41 -2.15 -9.99 -2.40
N GLY A 42 -1.54 -10.93 -1.68
CA GLY A 42 -2.18 -11.67 -0.60
C GLY A 42 -2.47 -10.80 0.61
N THR A 43 -3.45 -11.20 1.42
CA THR A 43 -3.66 -10.61 2.76
C THR A 43 -2.54 -11.02 3.72
N TRP A 44 -2.40 -10.36 4.86
CA TRP A 44 -1.42 -10.75 5.88
C TRP A 44 -1.64 -12.20 6.36
N GLN A 45 -2.90 -12.67 6.45
CA GLN A 45 -3.19 -14.09 6.79
C GLN A 45 -2.68 -15.05 5.72
N GLN A 46 -2.86 -14.70 4.44
CA GLN A 46 -2.36 -15.51 3.33
C GLN A 46 -0.83 -15.55 3.31
N ILE A 47 -0.20 -14.41 3.59
CA ILE A 47 1.26 -14.29 3.70
C ILE A 47 1.77 -15.12 4.89
N GLN A 48 1.11 -15.06 6.05
CA GLN A 48 1.45 -15.88 7.21
C GLN A 48 1.28 -17.38 6.91
N LYS A 49 0.16 -17.76 6.28
CA LYS A 49 -0.13 -19.16 5.91
C LYS A 49 0.95 -19.73 5.00
N ILE A 50 1.33 -19.03 3.93
CA ILE A 50 2.36 -19.52 3.01
C ILE A 50 3.76 -19.51 3.65
N THR A 51 4.04 -18.55 4.53
CA THR A 51 5.28 -18.53 5.32
C THR A 51 5.39 -19.78 6.19
N ASN A 52 4.33 -20.11 6.93
CA ASN A 52 4.27 -21.30 7.78
C ASN A 52 4.37 -22.61 6.97
N GLN A 53 3.70 -22.66 5.81
CA GLN A 53 3.75 -23.82 4.92
C GLN A 53 5.20 -24.10 4.46
N ILE A 54 5.88 -23.09 3.93
CA ILE A 54 7.25 -23.23 3.43
C ILE A 54 8.22 -23.53 4.59
N ALA A 55 8.01 -22.93 5.77
CA ALA A 55 8.84 -23.21 6.94
C ALA A 55 8.73 -24.69 7.37
N LYS A 56 7.50 -25.24 7.38
CA LYS A 56 7.25 -26.66 7.65
C LYS A 56 7.95 -27.56 6.63
N GLU A 57 7.85 -27.24 5.35
CA GLU A 57 8.55 -27.97 4.27
C GLU A 57 10.07 -27.94 4.44
N LYS A 58 10.61 -26.84 5.00
CA LYS A 58 12.05 -26.66 5.30
C LYS A 58 12.45 -27.15 6.70
N LYS A 59 11.53 -27.74 7.47
CA LYS A 59 11.75 -28.15 8.87
C LYS A 59 12.34 -27.01 9.73
N LEU A 60 11.92 -25.78 9.46
CA LEU A 60 12.35 -24.57 10.16
C LEU A 60 11.26 -24.14 11.15
N ASP A 61 11.62 -23.98 12.43
CA ASP A 61 10.72 -23.38 13.41
C ASP A 61 10.80 -21.85 13.32
N LEU A 62 9.71 -21.22 12.87
CA LEU A 62 9.62 -19.77 12.75
C LEU A 62 9.67 -19.04 14.10
N LYS A 63 9.34 -19.71 15.21
CA LYS A 63 9.41 -19.12 16.56
C LYS A 63 10.84 -18.80 16.99
N ASN A 64 11.82 -19.48 16.41
CA ASN A 64 13.24 -19.27 16.69
C ASN A 64 13.85 -18.15 15.85
N LEU A 65 13.08 -17.56 14.93
CA LEU A 65 13.56 -16.46 14.08
C LEU A 65 13.23 -15.11 14.73
N ASN A 66 14.23 -14.23 14.81
CA ASN A 66 13.97 -12.82 15.06
C ASN A 66 13.37 -12.14 13.80
N ASN A 67 12.87 -10.92 13.95
CA ASN A 67 12.21 -10.16 12.86
C ASN A 67 13.08 -10.06 11.58
N LYS A 68 14.39 -9.84 11.73
CA LYS A 68 15.31 -9.75 10.58
C LYS A 68 15.48 -11.10 9.87
N GLN A 69 15.55 -12.19 10.62
CA GLN A 69 15.64 -13.54 10.06
C GLN A 69 14.32 -13.94 9.37
N LEU A 70 13.17 -13.64 9.97
CA LEU A 70 11.86 -13.87 9.36
C LEU A 70 11.70 -13.06 8.06
N TYR A 71 12.07 -11.78 8.08
CA TYR A 71 12.09 -10.92 6.89
C TYR A 71 12.94 -11.53 5.77
N ASN A 72 14.17 -11.96 6.10
CA ASN A 72 15.09 -12.55 5.13
C ASN A 72 14.59 -13.90 4.61
N PHE A 73 13.96 -14.71 5.45
CA PHE A 73 13.31 -15.95 5.06
C PHE A 73 12.20 -15.68 4.04
N GLN A 74 11.26 -14.78 4.36
CA GLN A 74 10.17 -14.40 3.45
C GLN A 74 10.71 -13.85 2.13
N LYS A 75 11.70 -12.96 2.18
CA LYS A 75 12.35 -12.39 0.99
C LYS A 75 13.04 -13.44 0.13
N LYS A 76 13.75 -14.40 0.74
CA LYS A 76 14.40 -15.53 0.04
C LYS A 76 13.37 -16.35 -0.74
N HIS A 77 12.20 -16.57 -0.15
CA HIS A 77 11.09 -17.31 -0.74
C HIS A 77 10.11 -16.46 -1.55
N LYS A 78 10.47 -15.20 -1.86
CA LYS A 78 9.65 -14.24 -2.63
C LYS A 78 8.26 -13.96 -2.02
N ILE A 79 8.08 -14.28 -0.75
CA ILE A 79 6.88 -14.00 0.02
C ILE A 79 6.90 -12.51 0.38
N GLY A 80 5.84 -11.79 0.02
CA GLY A 80 5.75 -10.38 0.29
C GLY A 80 4.51 -9.75 -0.32
N ILE A 81 4.45 -8.43 -0.28
CA ILE A 81 3.33 -7.65 -0.79
C ILE A 81 3.80 -6.45 -1.60
N ASP A 82 3.14 -6.19 -2.73
CA ASP A 82 3.41 -5.03 -3.57
C ASP A 82 2.69 -3.77 -3.05
N CYS A 83 3.11 -2.59 -3.49
CA CYS A 83 2.55 -1.32 -3.04
C CYS A 83 1.03 -1.21 -3.29
N SER A 84 0.58 -1.64 -4.47
CA SER A 84 -0.83 -1.54 -4.87
C SER A 84 -1.73 -2.60 -4.22
N GLY A 85 -1.23 -3.81 -4.00
CA GLY A 85 -1.93 -4.85 -3.24
C GLY A 85 -2.09 -4.47 -1.77
N PHE A 86 -1.04 -3.89 -1.19
CA PHE A 86 -1.11 -3.37 0.18
C PHE A 86 -2.14 -2.24 0.31
N CYS A 87 -2.08 -1.22 -0.57
CA CYS A 87 -3.06 -0.15 -0.58
C CYS A 87 -4.49 -0.68 -0.74
N TYR A 88 -4.73 -1.66 -1.63
CA TYR A 88 -6.04 -2.27 -1.80
C TYR A 88 -6.58 -2.87 -0.50
N HIS A 89 -5.77 -3.59 0.27
CA HIS A 89 -6.24 -4.21 1.52
C HIS A 89 -6.60 -3.17 2.58
N LEU A 90 -5.81 -2.09 2.69
CA LEU A 90 -6.12 -0.98 3.59
C LEU A 90 -7.39 -0.23 3.16
N LEU A 91 -7.54 0.04 1.86
CA LEU A 91 -8.76 0.62 1.31
C LEU A 91 -9.98 -0.27 1.58
N ASN A 92 -9.84 -1.58 1.37
CA ASN A 92 -10.89 -2.55 1.69
C ASN A 92 -11.24 -2.53 3.18
N LYS A 93 -10.24 -2.43 4.07
CA LYS A 93 -10.47 -2.32 5.51
C LYS A 93 -11.29 -1.08 5.85
N ILE A 94 -10.92 0.11 5.35
CA ILE A 94 -11.71 1.33 5.56
C ILE A 94 -13.13 1.15 5.03
N TYR A 95 -13.27 0.62 3.81
CA TYR A 95 -14.57 0.40 3.19
C TYR A 95 -15.45 -0.56 4.01
N GLN A 96 -14.86 -1.61 4.58
CA GLN A 96 -15.56 -2.53 5.49
C GLN A 96 -15.96 -1.84 6.80
N LEU A 97 -15.09 -1.01 7.37
CA LEU A 97 -15.40 -0.30 8.62
C LEU A 97 -16.57 0.67 8.45
N ASN A 98 -16.60 1.41 7.34
CA ASN A 98 -17.61 2.42 7.04
C ASN A 98 -18.92 1.83 6.51
N PHE A 99 -18.86 0.85 5.60
CA PHE A 99 -20.04 0.38 4.86
C PHE A 99 -20.42 -1.08 5.11
N LYS A 100 -19.66 -1.81 5.94
CA LYS A 100 -19.83 -3.25 6.20
C LYS A 100 -19.83 -4.11 4.93
N LYS A 101 -19.17 -3.64 3.86
CA LYS A 101 -19.10 -4.28 2.54
C LYS A 101 -17.65 -4.42 2.08
N ASN A 102 -17.41 -5.22 1.04
CA ASN A 102 -16.10 -5.33 0.40
C ASN A 102 -15.94 -4.30 -0.73
N ILE A 103 -14.76 -3.68 -0.84
CA ILE A 103 -14.48 -2.65 -1.85
C ILE A 103 -14.39 -3.21 -3.28
N LYS A 104 -14.22 -4.54 -3.44
CA LYS A 104 -14.03 -5.22 -4.73
C LYS A 104 -15.03 -4.78 -5.79
N ALA A 105 -16.30 -4.62 -5.41
CA ALA A 105 -17.36 -4.24 -6.35
C ALA A 105 -17.23 -2.81 -6.89
N LYS A 106 -16.46 -1.94 -6.22
CA LYS A 106 -16.33 -0.51 -6.52
C LYS A 106 -15.07 -0.17 -7.32
N LEU A 107 -14.04 -1.02 -7.30
CA LEU A 107 -12.79 -0.77 -8.02
C LEU A 107 -12.74 -1.53 -9.34
N ILE A 108 -12.52 -0.80 -10.43
CA ILE A 108 -12.41 -1.33 -11.79
C ILE A 108 -10.95 -1.60 -12.10
N GLY A 109 -10.61 -2.86 -12.37
CA GLY A 109 -9.26 -3.28 -12.72
C GLY A 109 -9.07 -3.46 -14.23
N THR A 110 -7.98 -4.15 -14.62
CA THR A 110 -7.66 -4.46 -16.01
C THR A 110 -8.81 -5.14 -16.75
N ASN A 111 -9.07 -4.72 -18.00
CA ASN A 111 -10.16 -5.20 -18.86
C ASN A 111 -11.54 -5.11 -18.18
N ASN A 112 -11.76 -4.06 -17.39
CA ASN A 112 -12.96 -3.82 -16.60
C ASN A 112 -13.30 -4.94 -15.58
N LYS A 113 -12.36 -5.85 -15.30
CA LYS A 113 -12.54 -6.91 -14.31
C LYS A 113 -12.18 -6.42 -12.91
N LYS A 114 -12.84 -6.96 -11.90
CA LYS A 114 -12.68 -6.53 -10.50
C LYS A 114 -11.77 -7.46 -9.71
N GLY A 115 -11.19 -6.93 -8.62
CA GLY A 115 -10.42 -7.69 -7.64
C GLY A 115 -8.94 -7.31 -7.58
N VAL A 116 -8.31 -7.59 -6.43
CA VAL A 116 -6.96 -7.11 -6.09
C VAL A 116 -5.91 -7.42 -7.17
N ARG A 117 -5.93 -8.63 -7.74
CA ARG A 117 -4.99 -9.08 -8.77
C ARG A 117 -5.11 -8.36 -10.11
N ARG A 118 -6.16 -7.55 -10.30
CA ARG A 118 -6.40 -6.74 -11.49
C ARG A 118 -6.09 -5.27 -11.28
N LEU A 119 -5.55 -4.90 -10.12
CA LEU A 119 -5.23 -3.51 -9.77
C LEU A 119 -3.72 -3.30 -9.71
N SER A 120 -3.31 -2.14 -10.23
CA SER A 120 -1.95 -1.60 -10.18
C SER A 120 -2.00 -0.21 -9.55
N ALA A 121 -0.83 0.38 -9.26
CA ALA A 121 -0.74 1.78 -8.82
C ALA A 121 -1.49 2.72 -9.79
N ASN A 122 -1.31 2.53 -11.10
CA ASN A 122 -2.02 3.30 -12.13
C ASN A 122 -3.54 3.14 -12.04
N LEU A 123 -4.04 1.91 -11.90
CA LEU A 123 -5.48 1.67 -11.86
C LEU A 123 -6.11 2.21 -10.58
N LEU A 124 -5.43 2.12 -9.43
CA LEU A 124 -5.96 2.67 -8.17
C LEU A 124 -6.12 4.20 -8.21
N THR A 125 -5.36 4.90 -9.05
CA THR A 125 -5.34 6.37 -9.09
C THR A 125 -5.69 6.94 -10.47
N ASN A 126 -6.32 6.17 -11.36
CA ASN A 126 -6.81 6.70 -12.62
C ASN A 126 -8.15 7.42 -12.41
N SER A 127 -8.58 8.21 -13.39
CA SER A 127 -9.85 8.96 -13.32
C SER A 127 -11.09 8.09 -13.10
N ILE A 128 -11.04 6.82 -13.50
CA ILE A 128 -12.12 5.85 -13.27
C ILE A 128 -12.29 5.57 -11.77
N ASN A 129 -11.19 5.27 -11.07
CA ASN A 129 -11.23 4.84 -9.67
C ASN A 129 -10.95 5.96 -8.67
N ALA A 130 -10.39 7.09 -9.09
CA ALA A 130 -9.99 8.15 -8.19
C ALA A 130 -10.05 9.55 -8.81
N THR A 131 -10.19 10.55 -7.95
CA THR A 131 -10.16 11.98 -8.27
C THR A 131 -8.88 12.60 -7.74
N LYS A 132 -8.19 13.41 -8.56
CA LYS A 132 -6.97 14.11 -8.14
C LYS A 132 -7.29 15.18 -7.10
N ILE A 133 -6.46 15.29 -6.07
CA ILE A 133 -6.55 16.33 -5.03
C ILE A 133 -5.47 17.39 -5.31
N SER A 134 -5.88 18.64 -5.44
CA SER A 134 -4.99 19.79 -5.69
C SER A 134 -4.62 20.56 -4.43
N ASN A 135 -5.46 20.52 -3.38
CA ASN A 135 -5.27 21.29 -2.15
C ASN A 135 -4.93 20.35 -0.98
N TYR A 136 -3.78 20.58 -0.32
CA TYR A 136 -3.35 19.78 0.83
C TYR A 136 -4.31 19.84 2.03
N ASN A 137 -5.12 20.90 2.16
CA ASN A 137 -6.15 20.98 3.20
C ASN A 137 -7.27 19.96 3.02
N ASN A 138 -7.45 19.47 1.80
CA ASN A 138 -8.48 18.47 1.51
C ASN A 138 -8.01 17.05 1.83
N ILE A 139 -6.73 16.80 2.12
CA ILE A 139 -6.22 15.44 2.37
C ILE A 139 -6.99 14.76 3.52
N GLN A 140 -7.37 13.51 3.31
CA GLN A 140 -8.02 12.67 4.31
C GLN A 140 -7.42 11.26 4.36
N THR A 141 -7.77 10.52 5.41
CA THR A 141 -7.46 9.09 5.56
C THR A 141 -7.97 8.29 4.35
N GLY A 142 -7.11 7.46 3.76
CA GLY A 142 -7.44 6.63 2.61
C GLY A 142 -7.21 7.29 1.25
N ASP A 143 -6.81 8.56 1.21
CA ASP A 143 -6.23 9.14 0.01
C ASP A 143 -4.91 8.43 -0.34
N LEU A 144 -4.56 8.43 -1.62
CA LEU A 144 -3.40 7.76 -2.17
C LEU A 144 -2.43 8.76 -2.75
N ILE A 145 -1.13 8.53 -2.58
CA ILE A 145 -0.09 9.30 -3.29
C ILE A 145 0.49 8.40 -4.38
N ARG A 146 0.42 8.83 -5.63
CA ARG A 146 1.09 8.15 -6.74
C ARG A 146 2.39 8.88 -7.07
N PHE A 147 3.48 8.13 -7.12
CA PHE A 147 4.80 8.66 -7.48
C PHE A 147 5.62 7.67 -8.31
N ASP A 148 6.89 8.01 -8.55
CA ASP A 148 7.86 7.15 -9.25
C ASP A 148 7.42 6.88 -10.71
N LYS A 149 7.17 7.97 -11.45
CA LYS A 149 6.63 7.92 -12.82
C LYS A 149 5.34 7.08 -12.91
N GLY A 150 4.60 7.05 -11.80
CA GLY A 150 3.35 6.32 -11.66
C GLY A 150 3.47 4.83 -11.37
N GLY A 151 4.67 4.33 -11.09
CA GLY A 151 4.94 2.93 -10.75
C GLY A 151 4.67 2.55 -9.30
N HIS A 152 4.51 3.53 -8.40
CA HIS A 152 4.31 3.29 -6.97
C HIS A 152 3.11 4.04 -6.40
N VAL A 153 2.53 3.49 -5.33
CA VAL A 153 1.43 4.10 -4.59
C VAL A 153 1.66 3.99 -3.08
N ILE A 154 1.38 5.09 -2.39
CA ILE A 154 1.40 5.22 -0.93
C ILE A 154 -0.03 5.41 -0.43
N PHE A 155 -0.30 4.92 0.77
CA PHE A 155 -1.57 5.10 1.46
C PHE A 155 -1.45 6.16 2.57
N ILE A 156 -2.28 7.20 2.53
CA ILE A 156 -2.33 8.23 3.57
C ILE A 156 -3.18 7.73 4.76
N ILE A 157 -2.57 7.73 5.94
CA ILE A 157 -3.23 7.32 7.19
C ILE A 157 -3.98 8.51 7.78
N GLU A 158 -3.32 9.65 7.91
CA GLU A 158 -3.89 10.86 8.49
C GLU A 158 -3.01 12.08 8.16
N LYS A 159 -3.58 13.28 8.24
CA LYS A 159 -2.86 14.55 8.22
C LYS A 159 -3.06 15.24 9.57
N LYS A 160 -1.98 15.65 10.24
CA LYS A 160 -2.02 16.45 11.47
C LYS A 160 -1.21 17.73 11.26
N GLY A 161 -1.87 18.89 11.31
CA GLY A 161 -1.27 20.15 10.92
C GLY A 161 -0.66 20.02 9.52
N ASP A 162 0.63 20.32 9.39
CA ASP A 162 1.38 20.24 8.14
C ASP A 162 2.06 18.90 7.89
N THR A 163 1.78 17.87 8.70
CA THR A 163 2.40 16.55 8.54
C THR A 163 1.39 15.53 8.01
N ILE A 164 1.72 14.92 6.88
CA ILE A 164 1.02 13.76 6.31
C ILE A 164 1.71 12.51 6.84
N TYR A 165 0.96 11.65 7.53
CA TYR A 165 1.41 10.33 7.97
C TYR A 165 0.93 9.29 6.96
N TYR A 166 1.84 8.45 6.50
CA TYR A 166 1.53 7.47 5.46
C TYR A 166 2.20 6.12 5.73
N VAL A 167 1.76 5.11 4.98
CA VAL A 167 2.36 3.78 4.93
C VAL A 167 2.43 3.30 3.49
N HIS A 168 3.46 2.53 3.16
CA HIS A 168 3.52 1.81 1.89
C HIS A 168 4.33 0.51 2.02
N SER A 169 4.36 -0.29 0.95
CA SER A 169 5.34 -1.37 0.77
C SER A 169 6.30 -0.96 -0.32
N SER A 170 7.62 -0.91 -0.06
CA SER A 170 8.62 -0.39 -1.02
C SER A 170 9.93 -1.19 -1.03
N ASP A 171 10.55 -1.33 -2.21
CA ASP A 171 11.93 -1.81 -2.38
C ASP A 171 12.92 -0.68 -2.69
N LYS A 172 12.44 0.57 -2.76
CA LYS A 172 13.19 1.75 -3.22
C LYS A 172 13.72 2.65 -2.11
N THR A 173 13.29 2.42 -0.88
CA THR A 173 13.65 3.24 0.28
C THR A 173 14.68 2.53 1.16
N LYS A 174 15.32 3.27 2.08
CA LYS A 174 16.32 2.73 3.00
C LYS A 174 15.72 1.60 3.85
N THR A 175 14.54 1.86 4.40
CA THR A 175 13.68 0.83 4.99
C THR A 175 12.96 0.13 3.84
N ARG A 176 12.95 -1.20 3.81
CA ARG A 176 12.32 -1.97 2.73
C ARG A 176 11.12 -2.77 3.26
N GLY A 177 10.19 -3.12 2.37
CA GLY A 177 8.94 -3.76 2.72
C GLY A 177 7.91 -2.78 3.24
N VAL A 178 6.99 -3.24 4.09
CA VAL A 178 5.93 -2.41 4.66
C VAL A 178 6.45 -1.61 5.85
N HIS A 179 6.31 -0.28 5.78
CA HIS A 179 6.73 0.64 6.83
C HIS A 179 6.03 1.99 6.72
N TYR A 180 6.12 2.75 7.82
CA TYR A 180 5.60 4.11 7.92
C TYR A 180 6.57 5.15 7.38
N GLY A 181 6.02 6.29 6.97
CA GLY A 181 6.77 7.51 6.67
C GLY A 181 5.92 8.74 6.90
N THR A 182 6.55 9.91 6.77
CA THR A 182 5.90 11.21 6.91
C THR A 182 6.34 12.19 5.83
N ILE A 183 5.43 13.09 5.47
CA ILE A 183 5.73 14.26 4.61
C ILE A 183 5.37 15.51 5.41
N LYS A 184 6.35 16.38 5.64
CA LYS A 184 6.10 17.73 6.18
C LYS A 184 5.88 18.69 5.02
N ILE A 185 4.71 19.30 4.97
CA ILE A 185 4.33 20.31 3.99
C ILE A 185 5.02 21.60 4.40
N THR A 186 6.02 22.00 3.62
CA THR A 186 6.81 23.22 3.84
C THR A 186 6.49 24.29 2.81
N ASN A 187 5.94 23.90 1.66
CA ASN A 187 5.51 24.82 0.61
C ASN A 187 4.15 24.38 0.03
N PRO A 188 3.03 24.81 0.65
CA PRO A 188 1.70 24.30 0.30
C PRO A 188 1.22 24.68 -1.11
N GLN A 189 1.86 25.66 -1.75
CA GLN A 189 1.56 26.08 -3.13
C GLN A 189 2.36 25.29 -4.18
N LYS A 190 3.27 24.42 -3.76
CA LYS A 190 4.10 23.59 -4.63
C LYS A 190 3.70 22.13 -4.55
N THR A 191 4.07 21.38 -5.59
CA THR A 191 3.87 19.92 -5.69
C THR A 191 4.64 19.14 -4.63
N LEU A 192 4.36 17.84 -4.52
CA LEU A 192 4.90 16.95 -3.49
C LEU A 192 6.43 16.88 -3.46
N ASN A 193 7.09 17.18 -4.58
CA ASN A 193 8.56 17.20 -4.69
C ASN A 193 9.23 18.41 -4.04
N HIS A 194 8.46 19.40 -3.60
CA HIS A 194 8.95 20.54 -2.83
C HIS A 194 8.67 20.43 -1.33
N GLN A 195 8.17 19.28 -0.88
CA GLN A 195 7.88 19.00 0.53
C GLN A 195 9.00 18.17 1.15
N GLN A 196 9.09 18.14 2.46
CA GLN A 196 10.12 17.39 3.16
C GLN A 196 9.64 15.98 3.49
N TRP A 197 10.30 14.97 2.91
CA TRP A 197 10.00 13.56 3.16
C TRP A 197 10.91 13.01 4.26
N SER A 198 10.37 12.19 5.17
CA SER A 198 11.21 11.47 6.15
C SER A 198 12.07 10.38 5.51
N GLU A 199 11.66 9.93 4.33
CA GLU A 199 12.37 8.92 3.57
C GLU A 199 13.22 9.58 2.48
N CYS A 200 14.36 8.97 2.15
CA CYS A 200 15.17 9.37 1.00
C CYS A 200 14.49 8.91 -0.31
N ILE A 201 13.39 9.56 -0.67
CA ILE A 201 12.67 9.40 -1.93
C ILE A 201 12.87 10.68 -2.73
N PHE A 202 13.03 10.55 -4.05
CA PHE A 202 13.08 11.68 -4.98
C PHE A 202 11.75 11.74 -5.74
N PRO A 203 10.71 12.38 -5.15
CA PRO A 203 9.47 12.66 -5.86
C PRO A 203 9.72 13.50 -7.12
N ASN A 204 8.91 13.28 -8.14
CA ASN A 204 8.94 14.03 -9.41
C ASN A 204 7.75 14.99 -9.49
N SER A 205 7.78 15.91 -10.46
CA SER A 205 6.72 16.91 -10.69
C SER A 205 5.34 16.30 -11.01
N ASN A 206 5.30 15.07 -11.51
CA ASN A 206 4.06 14.36 -11.85
C ASN A 206 3.41 13.62 -10.67
N ASP A 207 4.03 13.66 -9.49
CA ASP A 207 3.51 13.00 -8.31
C ASP A 207 2.29 13.75 -7.76
N ALA A 208 1.24 13.03 -7.43
CA ALA A 208 -0.03 13.62 -7.05
C ALA A 208 -0.79 12.78 -6.04
N ILE A 209 -1.71 13.45 -5.35
CA ILE A 209 -2.62 12.85 -4.39
C ILE A 209 -3.95 12.55 -5.08
N PHE A 210 -4.54 11.40 -4.78
CA PHE A 210 -5.76 10.89 -5.38
C PHE A 210 -6.71 10.38 -4.31
N ARG A 211 -7.98 10.76 -4.41
CA ARG A 211 -9.07 10.24 -3.59
C ARG A 211 -9.79 9.13 -4.31
N PRO A 212 -9.84 7.89 -3.77
CA PRO A 212 -10.66 6.84 -4.36
C PRO A 212 -12.14 7.24 -4.42
N ASN A 213 -12.74 7.17 -5.61
CA ASN A 213 -14.11 7.60 -5.91
C ASN A 213 -15.15 6.82 -5.10
N CYS A 214 -14.83 5.60 -4.69
CA CYS A 214 -15.66 4.77 -3.83
C CYS A 214 -15.95 5.35 -2.43
N PHE A 215 -15.25 6.42 -2.03
CA PHE A 215 -15.50 7.16 -0.79
C PHE A 215 -16.14 8.54 -1.02
N ILE A 216 -16.32 8.97 -2.27
CA ILE A 216 -16.87 10.28 -2.62
C ILE A 216 -18.40 10.21 -2.75
N THR A 217 -18.93 9.05 -3.14
CA THR A 217 -20.37 8.85 -3.36
C THR A 217 -21.00 8.12 -2.18
N ASN A 218 -21.75 8.87 -1.37
CA ASN A 218 -22.87 8.38 -0.59
C ASN A 218 -24.06 9.30 -0.85
#